data_AF-C7RDM0-F1
#
_entry.id   AF-C7RDM0-F1
#
_cell.length_a   1.000
_cell.length_b   1.000
_cell.length_c   1.000
_cell.angle_alpha   90.00
_cell.angle_beta   90.00
_cell.angle_gamma   90.00
#
_symmetry.space_group_name_H-M   'P 1'
#
loop_
_entity.id
_entity.type
_entity.pdbx_description
1 polymer ?
#
loop_
_entity_poly.entity_id
_entity_poly.type
_entity_poly.pdbx_seq_one_letter_code
_entity_poly.pdbx_strand_id
1 'polypeptide(L)'
;MTSVDRMIAFALSKHHKVTYSMAYPQRLGPEALDCSSFVYYALIAGGFLPKETRIGNTESLYKLKGRVFREIYDYRDVRRGDIFIRGIEGHSAGAYGHTGIFLRKGSIIHCNYTNNGVSINDEASFIGYYLNCRRSSEERYFRPIGRISPSRGVWKKGCALVHAITNVRERPSTNSDIITHYCPGDKIYYDYLIENEGYYWLSYIGKDSGLRRYVAYKDSEDNTWIDI
;
A
#
# COMPACT_ATOMS: atom_id res chain seq x y z
N MET A 1 -13.78 1.44 -11.68
CA MET A 1 -12.92 2.38 -10.93
C MET A 1 -12.74 1.82 -9.53
N THR A 2 -11.54 1.93 -8.96
CA THR A 2 -11.24 1.51 -7.58
C THR A 2 -11.96 2.41 -6.58
N SER A 3 -12.41 1.86 -5.46
CA SER A 3 -13.16 2.61 -4.44
C SER A 3 -12.94 2.00 -3.06
N VAL A 4 -12.40 2.82 -2.15
CA VAL A 4 -12.30 2.47 -0.72
C VAL A 4 -13.69 2.28 -0.13
N ASP A 5 -14.68 3.08 -0.50
CA ASP A 5 -16.04 2.95 0.04
C ASP A 5 -16.70 1.62 -0.33
N ARG A 6 -16.48 1.12 -1.56
CA ARG A 6 -16.97 -0.21 -1.96
C ARG A 6 -16.27 -1.33 -1.20
N MET A 7 -14.96 -1.20 -0.97
CA MET A 7 -14.20 -2.14 -0.15
C MET A 7 -14.73 -2.17 1.30
N ILE A 8 -14.95 -1.00 1.90
CA ILE A 8 -15.46 -0.91 3.27
C ILE A 8 -16.92 -1.35 3.35
N ALA A 9 -17.76 -1.04 2.36
CA ALA A 9 -19.14 -1.52 2.31
C ALA A 9 -19.21 -3.04 2.28
N PHE A 10 -18.34 -3.70 1.50
CA PHE A 10 -18.20 -5.16 1.56
C PHE A 10 -17.76 -5.64 2.95
N ALA A 11 -16.72 -5.03 3.52
CA ALA A 11 -16.21 -5.41 4.84
C ALA A 11 -17.32 -5.34 5.91
N LEU A 12 -18.06 -4.23 5.95
CA LEU A 12 -19.19 -4.01 6.86
C LEU A 12 -20.34 -4.99 6.61
N SER A 13 -20.59 -5.38 5.35
CA SER A 13 -21.62 -6.39 5.02
C SER A 13 -21.36 -7.76 5.64
N LYS A 14 -20.12 -8.05 6.04
CA LYS A 14 -19.71 -9.31 6.65
C LYS A 14 -19.67 -9.27 8.18
N HIS A 15 -19.77 -8.08 8.77
CA HIS A 15 -19.71 -7.88 10.21
C HIS A 15 -20.78 -8.72 10.93
N HIS A 16 -20.36 -9.68 11.77
CA HIS A 16 -21.22 -10.67 12.43
C HIS A 16 -22.15 -11.49 11.49
N LYS A 17 -21.78 -11.65 10.21
CA LYS A 17 -22.54 -12.44 9.22
C LYS A 17 -21.80 -13.67 8.69
N VAL A 18 -20.56 -13.87 9.11
CA VAL A 18 -19.73 -15.03 8.75
C VAL A 18 -18.93 -15.47 9.97
N THR A 19 -18.54 -16.75 9.99
CA THR A 19 -17.67 -17.33 11.02
C THR A 19 -16.20 -17.30 10.61
N TYR A 20 -15.30 -17.60 11.56
CA TYR A 20 -13.87 -17.69 11.26
C TYR A 20 -13.47 -19.13 10.90
N SER A 21 -12.75 -19.30 9.79
CA SER A 21 -12.09 -20.57 9.46
C SER A 21 -10.90 -20.37 8.54
N MET A 22 -9.77 -20.98 8.88
CA MET A 22 -8.59 -21.10 7.99
C MET A 22 -8.63 -22.37 7.12
N ALA A 23 -9.60 -23.28 7.36
CA ALA A 23 -9.66 -24.54 6.66
C ALA A 23 -10.05 -24.35 5.19
N TYR A 24 -9.45 -25.15 4.30
CA TYR A 24 -9.85 -25.18 2.90
C TYR A 24 -10.95 -26.25 2.70
N PRO A 25 -12.05 -25.96 1.99
CA PRO A 25 -12.34 -24.70 1.26
C PRO A 25 -13.09 -23.65 2.09
N GLN A 26 -13.43 -23.91 3.35
CA GLN A 26 -14.32 -23.07 4.17
C GLN A 26 -13.89 -21.60 4.24
N ARG A 27 -12.59 -21.32 4.29
CA ARG A 27 -12.01 -19.97 4.26
C ARG A 27 -12.40 -19.13 3.05
N LEU A 28 -12.91 -19.76 1.98
CA LEU A 28 -13.32 -19.13 0.74
C LEU A 28 -14.81 -18.74 0.72
N GLY A 29 -15.50 -18.83 1.87
CA GLY A 29 -16.91 -18.50 1.97
C GLY A 29 -17.85 -19.63 1.51
N PRO A 30 -19.17 -19.35 1.51
CA PRO A 30 -19.79 -18.09 1.91
C PRO A 30 -19.91 -17.91 3.43
N GLU A 31 -19.99 -19.02 4.19
CA GLU A 31 -20.32 -19.01 5.63
C GLU A 31 -19.14 -18.67 6.54
N ALA A 32 -17.91 -18.88 6.06
CA ALA A 32 -16.70 -18.64 6.84
C ALA A 32 -15.63 -17.95 6.01
N LEU A 33 -14.77 -17.17 6.68
CA LEU A 33 -13.59 -16.53 6.10
C LEU A 33 -12.43 -16.64 7.08
N ASP A 34 -11.20 -16.41 6.62
CA ASP A 34 -10.09 -16.06 7.49
C ASP A 34 -9.71 -14.58 7.30
N CYS A 35 -8.73 -14.12 8.07
CA CYS A 35 -8.26 -12.73 8.03
C CYS A 35 -7.86 -12.29 6.61
N SER A 36 -7.13 -13.14 5.90
CA SER A 36 -6.57 -12.84 4.58
C SER A 36 -7.59 -12.99 3.45
N SER A 37 -8.44 -14.03 3.47
CA SER A 37 -9.49 -14.20 2.47
C SER A 37 -10.50 -13.06 2.57
N PHE A 38 -10.84 -12.63 3.78
CA PHE A 38 -11.64 -11.43 4.03
C PHE A 38 -11.05 -10.19 3.35
N VAL A 39 -9.75 -9.90 3.54
CA VAL A 39 -9.08 -8.77 2.90
C VAL A 39 -9.04 -8.91 1.38
N TYR A 40 -8.76 -10.11 0.84
CA TYR A 40 -8.80 -10.36 -0.60
C TYR A 40 -10.17 -10.06 -1.21
N TYR A 41 -11.25 -10.56 -0.60
CA TYR A 41 -12.60 -10.29 -1.09
C TYR A 41 -12.98 -8.80 -0.98
N ALA A 42 -12.56 -8.12 0.09
CA ALA A 42 -12.77 -6.68 0.23
C ALA A 42 -12.05 -5.90 -0.87
N LEU A 43 -10.80 -6.25 -1.18
CA LEU A 43 -10.03 -5.65 -2.27
C LEU A 43 -10.68 -5.90 -3.64
N ILE A 44 -11.21 -7.10 -3.88
CA ILE A 44 -11.97 -7.43 -5.09
C ILE A 44 -13.25 -6.56 -5.18
N ALA A 45 -14.01 -6.46 -4.08
CA ALA A 45 -15.22 -5.65 -4.03
C ALA A 45 -14.95 -4.15 -4.26
N GLY A 46 -13.83 -3.66 -3.75
CA GLY A 46 -13.30 -2.31 -4.01
C GLY A 46 -12.71 -2.11 -5.40
N GLY A 47 -12.57 -3.15 -6.22
CA GLY A 47 -11.98 -3.09 -7.55
C GLY A 47 -10.45 -2.94 -7.56
N PHE A 48 -9.78 -3.12 -6.41
CA PHE A 48 -8.32 -3.10 -6.29
C PHE A 48 -7.67 -4.35 -6.88
N LEU A 49 -8.41 -5.46 -6.88
CA LEU A 49 -8.04 -6.72 -7.50
C LEU A 49 -9.10 -7.12 -8.55
N PRO A 50 -8.70 -7.78 -9.66
CA PRO A 50 -9.64 -8.38 -10.61
C PRO A 50 -10.60 -9.38 -9.93
N LYS A 51 -11.81 -9.54 -10.45
CA LYS A 51 -12.83 -10.44 -9.87
C LYS A 51 -12.38 -11.90 -9.85
N GLU A 52 -11.54 -12.28 -10.80
CA GLU A 52 -11.01 -13.62 -11.01
C GLU A 52 -9.74 -13.89 -10.18
N THR A 53 -9.34 -12.93 -9.33
CA THR A 53 -8.14 -13.08 -8.50
C THR A 53 -8.29 -14.26 -7.57
N ARG A 54 -7.34 -15.20 -7.68
CA ARG A 54 -7.24 -16.32 -6.74
C ARG A 54 -7.01 -15.79 -5.32
N ILE A 55 -7.83 -16.27 -4.40
CA ILE A 55 -7.75 -15.88 -2.98
C ILE A 55 -6.52 -16.51 -2.35
N GLY A 56 -5.59 -15.65 -1.94
CA GLY A 56 -4.34 -16.05 -1.33
C GLY A 56 -4.40 -16.06 0.20
N ASN A 57 -3.25 -15.79 0.82
CA ASN A 57 -3.04 -15.68 2.25
C ASN A 57 -2.26 -14.39 2.60
N THR A 58 -1.85 -14.25 3.86
CA THR A 58 -1.04 -13.12 4.35
C THR A 58 0.30 -12.96 3.60
N GLU A 59 0.97 -14.06 3.24
CA GLU A 59 2.21 -14.00 2.45
C GLU A 59 1.98 -13.44 1.04
N SER A 60 0.91 -13.86 0.39
CA SER A 60 0.61 -13.32 -0.94
C SER A 60 0.07 -11.89 -0.89
N LEU A 61 -0.48 -11.43 0.25
CA LEU A 61 -0.81 -10.01 0.45
C LEU A 61 0.46 -9.14 0.50
N TYR A 62 1.51 -9.58 1.20
CA TYR A 62 2.80 -8.86 1.18
C TYR A 62 3.35 -8.68 -0.25
N LYS A 63 3.21 -9.71 -1.09
CA LYS A 63 3.64 -9.68 -2.50
C LYS A 63 2.85 -8.70 -3.38
N LEU A 64 1.79 -8.07 -2.87
CA LEU A 64 1.06 -7.01 -3.57
C LEU A 64 1.67 -5.61 -3.37
N LYS A 65 2.67 -5.47 -2.49
CA LYS A 65 3.48 -4.26 -2.33
C LYS A 65 4.10 -3.83 -3.66
N GLY A 66 4.00 -2.54 -3.98
CA GLY A 66 4.52 -1.95 -5.22
C GLY A 66 3.68 -2.25 -6.46
N ARG A 67 2.53 -2.93 -6.32
CA ARG A 67 1.61 -3.23 -7.44
C ARG A 67 0.17 -2.82 -7.15
N VAL A 68 -0.34 -3.22 -5.99
CA VAL A 68 -1.69 -2.89 -5.50
C VAL A 68 -1.62 -2.05 -4.24
N PHE A 69 -0.55 -2.24 -3.45
CA PHE A 69 -0.29 -1.54 -2.22
C PHE A 69 0.89 -0.59 -2.32
N ARG A 70 0.76 0.56 -1.65
CA ARG A 70 1.89 1.37 -1.19
C ARG A 70 2.06 1.15 0.30
N GLU A 71 3.27 0.93 0.77
CA GLU A 71 3.53 0.79 2.22
C GLU A 71 3.48 2.15 2.92
N ILE A 72 2.97 2.15 4.16
CA ILE A 72 2.93 3.30 5.06
C ILE A 72 3.87 3.00 6.23
N TYR A 73 4.80 3.92 6.51
CA TYR A 73 5.89 3.69 7.45
C TYR A 73 5.59 4.22 8.86
N ASP A 74 4.61 5.13 8.98
CA ASP A 74 4.18 5.70 10.25
C ASP A 74 2.71 5.36 10.52
N TYR A 75 2.41 4.85 11.71
CA TYR A 75 1.02 4.63 12.13
C TYR A 75 0.21 5.93 12.13
N ARG A 76 0.88 7.08 12.25
CA ARG A 76 0.23 8.38 12.24
C ARG A 76 -0.49 8.68 10.92
N ASP A 77 -0.01 8.11 9.83
CA ASP A 77 -0.51 8.35 8.47
C ASP A 77 -1.57 7.35 8.04
N VAL A 78 -1.86 6.36 8.89
CA VAL A 78 -2.92 5.37 8.65
C VAL A 78 -4.28 6.07 8.59
N ARG A 79 -5.05 5.73 7.56
CA ARG A 79 -6.39 6.23 7.33
C ARG A 79 -7.35 5.12 6.91
N ARG A 80 -8.63 5.48 6.83
CA ARG A 80 -9.70 4.60 6.36
C ARG A 80 -9.31 3.92 5.05
N GLY A 81 -9.46 2.60 5.00
CA GLY A 81 -9.15 1.78 3.83
C GLY A 81 -7.72 1.24 3.79
N ASP A 82 -6.80 1.73 4.62
CA ASP A 82 -5.49 1.12 4.74
C ASP A 82 -5.62 -0.29 5.34
N ILE A 83 -4.68 -1.17 5.01
CA ILE A 83 -4.61 -2.57 5.43
C ILE A 83 -3.45 -2.72 6.38
N PHE A 84 -3.66 -3.40 7.51
CA PHE A 84 -2.55 -3.87 8.34
C PHE A 84 -2.21 -5.30 7.96
N ILE A 85 -0.93 -5.65 8.05
CA ILE A 85 -0.48 -7.05 8.08
C ILE A 85 0.39 -7.21 9.32
N ARG A 86 0.04 -8.20 10.13
CA ARG A 86 0.77 -8.70 11.28
C ARG A 86 1.46 -10.00 10.89
N GLY A 87 2.69 -10.18 11.34
CA GLY A 87 3.57 -11.29 10.97
C GLY A 87 4.73 -10.83 10.09
N ILE A 88 5.83 -11.59 10.10
CA ILE A 88 7.05 -11.29 9.34
C ILE A 88 6.89 -11.75 7.88
N GLU A 89 7.19 -10.87 6.92
CA GLU A 89 7.18 -11.20 5.49
C GLU A 89 8.09 -12.43 5.23
N GLY A 90 7.54 -13.47 4.59
CA GLY A 90 8.20 -14.77 4.39
C GLY A 90 7.85 -15.82 5.45
N HIS A 91 7.22 -15.44 6.57
CA HIS A 91 6.96 -16.30 7.73
C HIS A 91 5.54 -16.15 8.32
N SER A 92 4.63 -15.48 7.62
CA SER A 92 3.26 -15.15 8.06
C SER A 92 2.19 -16.12 7.54
N ALA A 93 2.57 -17.33 7.13
CA ALA A 93 1.61 -18.33 6.66
C ALA A 93 0.79 -18.93 7.82
N GLY A 94 -0.47 -19.31 7.56
CA GLY A 94 -1.33 -19.91 8.58
C GLY A 94 -1.56 -18.98 9.78
N ALA A 95 -1.42 -19.53 10.99
CA ALA A 95 -1.65 -18.80 12.25
C ALA A 95 -0.56 -17.77 12.60
N TYR A 96 0.56 -17.74 11.86
CA TYR A 96 1.67 -16.80 12.11
C TYR A 96 1.41 -15.40 11.51
N GLY A 97 0.35 -15.24 10.73
CA GLY A 97 -0.06 -13.97 10.15
C GLY A 97 -1.44 -13.51 10.64
N HIS A 98 -1.67 -12.21 10.59
CA HIS A 98 -3.01 -11.63 10.76
C HIS A 98 -3.16 -10.38 9.91
N THR A 99 -4.37 -10.04 9.47
CA THR A 99 -4.60 -8.88 8.60
C THR A 99 -6.03 -8.39 8.69
N GLY A 100 -6.26 -7.16 8.23
CA GLY A 100 -7.55 -6.50 8.26
C GLY A 100 -7.45 -5.09 7.71
N ILE A 101 -8.54 -4.33 7.85
CA ILE A 101 -8.71 -3.03 7.22
C ILE A 101 -8.98 -1.98 8.28
N PHE A 102 -8.35 -0.82 8.21
CA PHE A 102 -8.66 0.32 9.05
C PHE A 102 -9.99 0.97 8.62
N LEU A 103 -10.94 1.13 9.54
CA LEU A 103 -12.14 1.94 9.34
C LEU A 103 -11.85 3.43 9.58
N ARG A 104 -10.93 3.69 10.51
CA ARG A 104 -10.26 4.96 10.82
C ARG A 104 -8.98 4.64 11.60
N LYS A 105 -8.17 5.65 11.91
CA LYS A 105 -7.10 5.50 12.90
C LYS A 105 -7.67 5.03 14.23
N GLY A 106 -7.09 4.01 14.84
CA GLY A 106 -7.59 3.43 16.10
C GLY A 106 -8.84 2.54 15.97
N SER A 107 -9.27 2.19 14.74
CA SER A 107 -10.40 1.28 14.54
C SER A 107 -10.19 0.40 13.30
N ILE A 108 -10.31 -0.91 13.48
CA ILE A 108 -10.15 -1.90 12.42
C ILE A 108 -11.41 -2.76 12.25
N ILE A 109 -11.57 -3.30 11.05
CA ILE A 109 -12.49 -4.39 10.75
C ILE A 109 -11.68 -5.56 10.17
N HIS A 110 -11.91 -6.75 10.70
CA HIS A 110 -11.14 -7.93 10.34
C HIS A 110 -11.87 -9.22 10.67
N CYS A 111 -11.55 -10.30 9.97
CA CYS A 111 -12.01 -11.64 10.33
C CYS A 111 -10.98 -12.29 11.27
N ASN A 112 -11.40 -12.70 12.46
CA ASN A 112 -10.48 -13.21 13.48
C ASN A 112 -11.07 -14.39 14.27
N TYR A 113 -10.18 -15.16 14.90
CA TYR A 113 -10.52 -16.34 15.69
C TYR A 113 -11.26 -15.98 16.99
N THR A 114 -10.79 -14.96 17.72
CA THR A 114 -11.28 -14.59 19.06
C THR A 114 -12.73 -14.11 19.08
N ASN A 115 -13.20 -13.49 18.00
CA ASN A 115 -14.58 -13.07 17.80
C ASN A 115 -15.37 -14.00 16.87
N ASN A 116 -14.78 -15.13 16.47
CA ASN A 116 -15.36 -16.14 15.57
C ASN A 116 -16.06 -15.54 14.33
N GLY A 117 -15.35 -14.67 13.60
CA GLY A 117 -15.90 -14.04 12.41
C GLY A 117 -15.35 -12.65 12.16
N VAL A 118 -16.09 -11.87 11.38
CA VAL A 118 -15.75 -10.45 11.13
C VAL A 118 -16.28 -9.58 12.26
N SER A 119 -15.37 -8.92 12.97
CA SER A 119 -15.67 -7.94 14.02
C SER A 119 -15.03 -6.59 13.72
N ILE A 120 -15.54 -5.56 14.38
CA ILE A 120 -14.89 -4.26 14.48
C ILE A 120 -14.22 -4.19 15.85
N ASN A 121 -12.94 -3.82 15.87
CA ASN A 121 -12.20 -3.58 17.09
C ASN A 121 -11.54 -2.20 17.05
N ASP A 122 -11.86 -1.37 18.04
CA ASP A 122 -11.33 -0.02 18.21
C ASP A 122 -10.67 0.20 19.57
N GLU A 123 -10.33 1.44 19.88
CA GLU A 123 -9.73 1.86 21.15
C GLU A 123 -10.56 1.46 22.38
N ALA A 124 -11.89 1.45 22.28
CA ALA A 124 -12.79 1.08 23.37
C ALA A 124 -12.95 -0.44 23.49
N SER A 125 -12.83 -1.17 22.38
CA SER A 125 -12.83 -2.64 22.35
C SER A 125 -11.43 -3.25 22.18
N PHE A 126 -10.42 -2.56 22.72
CA PHE A 126 -9.02 -3.00 22.85
C PHE A 126 -8.32 -3.43 21.54
N ILE A 127 -8.23 -2.52 20.56
CA ILE A 127 -7.39 -2.68 19.36
C ILE A 127 -5.94 -3.11 19.68
N GLY A 128 -5.43 -2.74 20.86
CA GLY A 128 -4.11 -3.11 21.38
C GLY A 128 -3.87 -4.62 21.49
N TYR A 129 -4.91 -5.44 21.58
CA TYR A 129 -4.78 -6.90 21.51
C TYR A 129 -4.34 -7.39 20.12
N TYR A 130 -4.74 -6.67 19.08
CA TYR A 130 -4.53 -7.07 17.69
C TYR A 130 -3.37 -6.33 17.02
N LEU A 131 -3.13 -5.09 17.43
CA LEU A 131 -2.13 -4.21 16.85
C LEU A 131 -1.35 -3.49 17.94
N ASN A 132 -0.02 -3.46 17.77
CA ASN A 132 0.88 -2.61 18.53
C ASN A 132 0.69 -1.12 18.18
N CYS A 133 -0.01 -0.82 17.08
CA CYS A 133 -0.23 0.54 16.56
C CYS A 133 1.10 1.29 16.35
N ARG A 134 2.14 0.52 16.03
CA ARG A 134 3.50 0.97 15.76
C ARG A 134 4.08 0.06 14.70
N ARG A 135 4.62 0.66 13.64
CA ARG A 135 5.27 -0.09 12.58
C ARG A 135 6.48 -0.87 13.13
N SER A 136 6.60 -2.13 12.74
CA SER A 136 7.80 -2.98 12.91
C SER A 136 7.98 -3.94 11.71
N SER A 137 8.83 -4.95 11.83
CA SER A 137 8.89 -6.08 10.89
C SER A 137 7.67 -7.00 10.99
N GLU A 138 7.05 -7.06 12.18
CA GLU A 138 5.90 -7.89 12.51
C GLU A 138 4.56 -7.15 12.37
N GLU A 139 4.58 -5.84 12.13
CA GLU A 139 3.37 -5.02 11.93
C GLU A 139 3.63 -3.94 10.90
N ARG A 140 2.94 -4.05 9.76
CA ARG A 140 3.12 -3.16 8.61
C ARG A 140 1.78 -2.69 8.09
N TYR A 141 1.77 -1.51 7.48
CA TYR A 141 0.56 -0.87 6.98
C TYR A 141 0.67 -0.59 5.49
N PHE A 142 -0.43 -0.76 4.77
CA PHE A 142 -0.47 -0.73 3.33
C PHE A 142 -1.69 0.04 2.85
N ARG A 143 -1.49 1.02 1.98
CA ARG A 143 -2.55 1.75 1.30
C ARG A 143 -2.90 1.04 0.00
N PRO A 144 -4.14 0.57 -0.19
CA PRO A 144 -4.63 0.17 -1.51
C PRO A 144 -4.67 1.39 -2.43
N ILE A 145 -3.88 1.36 -3.51
CA ILE A 145 -3.81 2.43 -4.51
C ILE A 145 -4.44 2.03 -5.85
N GLY A 146 -5.00 0.82 -5.90
CA GLY A 146 -5.58 0.21 -7.10
C GLY A 146 -4.56 -0.68 -7.80
N ARG A 147 -4.96 -1.34 -8.89
CA ARG A 147 -3.96 -1.61 -9.93
C ARG A 147 -3.32 -0.26 -10.20
N ILE A 148 -2.04 -0.12 -9.85
CA ILE A 148 -1.19 0.85 -10.55
C ILE A 148 -1.45 0.51 -12.01
N SER A 149 -2.27 1.31 -12.71
CA SER A 149 -2.03 1.52 -14.13
C SER A 149 -0.52 1.71 -14.16
N PRO A 150 0.29 0.76 -14.69
CA PRO A 150 1.75 0.83 -14.62
C PRO A 150 2.05 2.27 -14.95
N SER A 151 2.50 3.06 -13.96
CA SER A 151 2.28 4.51 -13.97
C SER A 151 2.68 4.94 -15.36
N ARG A 152 1.66 5.25 -16.20
CA ARG A 152 1.92 5.46 -17.62
C ARG A 152 2.54 6.83 -17.56
N GLY A 153 3.84 6.84 -17.32
CA GLY A 153 4.52 8.06 -17.07
C GLY A 153 4.27 8.93 -18.28
N VAL A 154 4.01 10.18 -18.00
CA VAL A 154 3.59 11.10 -19.04
C VAL A 154 4.88 11.54 -19.72
N TRP A 155 4.99 11.25 -21.00
CA TRP A 155 6.01 11.87 -21.84
C TRP A 155 5.69 13.36 -21.92
N LYS A 156 6.46 14.15 -21.17
CA LYS A 156 6.32 15.60 -21.06
C LYS A 156 7.72 16.18 -20.99
N LYS A 157 8.05 17.05 -21.95
CA LYS A 157 9.29 17.82 -21.90
C LYS A 157 9.09 19.05 -21.02
N GLY A 158 10.08 19.36 -20.20
CA GLY A 158 10.07 20.53 -19.33
C GLY A 158 11.45 20.87 -18.78
N CYS A 159 11.51 21.99 -18.06
CA CYS A 159 12.69 22.43 -17.33
C CYS A 159 12.27 22.68 -15.89
N ALA A 160 12.92 21.98 -14.97
CA ALA A 160 12.63 22.02 -13.56
C ALA A 160 13.67 22.86 -12.80
N LEU A 161 13.24 23.61 -11.78
CA LEU A 161 14.11 24.38 -10.91
C LEU A 161 14.20 23.73 -9.52
N VAL A 162 15.40 23.41 -9.09
CA VAL A 162 15.65 22.70 -7.83
C VAL A 162 15.74 23.68 -6.66
N HIS A 163 15.03 23.43 -5.56
CA HIS A 163 15.06 24.27 -4.35
C HIS A 163 15.75 23.64 -3.15
N ALA A 164 15.96 22.32 -3.17
CA ALA A 164 16.64 21.56 -2.12
C ALA A 164 17.62 20.54 -2.71
N ILE A 165 18.66 20.15 -1.96
CA ILE A 165 19.57 19.08 -2.39
C ILE A 165 18.75 17.81 -2.66
N THR A 166 18.79 17.31 -3.89
CA THR A 166 17.91 16.22 -4.33
C THR A 166 18.69 15.12 -5.04
N ASN A 167 18.50 13.88 -4.59
CA ASN A 167 19.18 12.72 -5.15
C ASN A 167 18.67 12.34 -6.55
N VAL A 168 19.61 11.99 -7.42
CA VAL A 168 19.39 11.34 -8.71
C VAL A 168 19.52 9.83 -8.51
N ARG A 169 18.51 9.07 -8.94
CA ARG A 169 18.44 7.62 -8.75
C ARG A 169 18.39 6.83 -10.05
N GLU A 170 18.83 5.58 -9.99
CA GLU A 170 18.82 4.65 -11.12
C GLU A 170 17.38 4.26 -11.54
N ARG A 171 16.50 4.07 -10.56
CA ARG A 171 15.08 3.74 -10.73
C ARG A 171 14.23 4.76 -9.95
N PRO A 172 12.93 4.93 -10.27
CA PRO A 172 12.04 5.84 -9.54
C PRO A 172 11.64 5.21 -8.18
N SER A 173 12.60 4.91 -7.33
CA SER A 173 12.40 4.25 -6.03
C SER A 173 13.35 4.84 -5.01
N THR A 174 12.87 5.10 -3.79
CA THR A 174 13.69 5.63 -2.69
C THR A 174 14.72 4.61 -2.18
N ASN A 175 14.57 3.33 -2.55
CA ASN A 175 15.53 2.26 -2.25
C ASN A 175 16.52 1.99 -3.40
N SER A 176 16.37 2.68 -4.53
CA SER A 176 17.30 2.56 -5.67
C SER A 176 18.60 3.30 -5.39
N ASP A 177 19.69 2.80 -6.00
CA ASP A 177 21.01 3.42 -5.93
C ASP A 177 20.98 4.92 -6.24
N ILE A 178 21.68 5.68 -5.40
CA ILE A 178 21.92 7.12 -5.59
C ILE A 178 23.13 7.25 -6.50
N ILE A 179 22.93 7.86 -7.66
CA ILE A 179 23.98 8.05 -8.67
C ILE A 179 24.74 9.37 -8.43
N THR A 180 24.00 10.42 -8.10
CA THR A 180 24.52 11.77 -7.81
C THR A 180 23.40 12.60 -7.16
N HIS A 181 23.57 13.90 -7.02
CA HIS A 181 22.57 14.85 -6.53
C HIS A 181 22.59 16.15 -7.34
N TYR A 182 21.47 16.87 -7.30
CA TYR A 182 21.36 18.27 -7.69
C TYR A 182 21.35 19.16 -6.45
N CYS A 183 21.85 20.39 -6.60
CA CYS A 183 21.86 21.44 -5.60
C CYS A 183 20.75 22.48 -5.86
N PRO A 184 20.34 23.26 -4.84
CA PRO A 184 19.42 24.38 -5.05
C PRO A 184 19.91 25.36 -6.13
N GLY A 185 19.01 25.80 -7.01
CA GLY A 185 19.30 26.64 -8.16
C GLY A 185 19.60 25.87 -9.46
N ASP A 186 19.88 24.57 -9.37
CA ASP A 186 20.13 23.75 -10.56
C ASP A 186 18.87 23.61 -11.41
N LYS A 187 19.09 23.43 -12.73
CA LYS A 187 18.03 23.19 -13.70
C LYS A 187 18.08 21.76 -14.22
N ILE A 188 16.93 21.10 -14.26
CA ILE A 188 16.81 19.73 -14.78
C ILE A 188 15.88 19.74 -16.00
N TYR A 189 16.41 19.34 -17.15
CA TYR A 189 15.60 19.11 -18.35
C TYR A 189 15.10 17.66 -18.35
N TYR A 190 13.79 17.48 -18.37
CA TYR A 190 13.15 16.17 -18.30
C TYR A 190 12.27 15.89 -19.52
N ASP A 191 11.99 14.61 -19.78
CA ASP A 191 11.11 14.15 -20.86
C ASP A 191 9.98 13.24 -20.39
N TYR A 192 9.99 12.86 -19.11
CA TYR A 192 9.10 11.85 -18.57
C TYR A 192 8.78 12.11 -17.10
N LEU A 193 7.51 11.97 -16.73
CA LEU A 193 7.03 12.10 -15.35
C LEU A 193 6.37 10.79 -14.92
N ILE A 194 6.69 10.25 -13.75
CA ILE A 194 6.14 9.00 -13.26
C ILE A 194 5.88 9.06 -11.75
N GLU A 195 4.76 8.51 -11.29
CA GLU A 195 4.54 8.29 -9.86
C GLU A 195 5.01 6.88 -9.48
N ASN A 196 5.80 6.78 -8.42
CA ASN A 196 6.14 5.51 -7.80
C ASN A 196 6.51 5.70 -6.33
N GLU A 197 6.19 4.72 -5.49
CA GLU A 197 6.51 4.71 -4.05
C GLU A 197 6.01 5.94 -3.27
N GLY A 198 4.91 6.57 -3.72
CA GLY A 198 4.37 7.78 -3.07
C GLY A 198 5.15 9.05 -3.38
N TYR A 199 6.03 9.01 -4.38
CA TYR A 199 6.73 10.16 -4.92
C TYR A 199 6.39 10.32 -6.39
N TYR A 200 6.43 11.57 -6.84
CA TYR A 200 6.41 11.90 -8.25
C TYR A 200 7.83 12.19 -8.70
N TRP A 201 8.21 11.54 -9.79
CA TRP A 201 9.56 11.54 -10.32
C TRP A 201 9.56 12.20 -11.68
N LEU A 202 10.50 13.11 -11.90
CA LEU A 202 10.92 13.50 -13.24
C LEU A 202 12.03 12.56 -13.71
N SER A 203 12.14 12.39 -15.03
CA SER A 203 13.10 11.50 -15.63
C SER A 203 13.65 12.04 -16.95
N TYR A 204 14.92 11.72 -17.19
CA TYR A 204 15.70 12.17 -18.33
C TYR A 204 16.78 11.12 -18.67
N ILE A 205 17.39 11.26 -19.84
CA ILE A 205 18.59 10.50 -20.20
C ILE A 205 19.83 11.28 -19.76
N GLY A 206 20.64 10.68 -18.88
CA GLY A 206 21.88 11.29 -18.41
C GLY A 206 22.85 11.51 -19.57
N LYS A 207 23.38 12.72 -19.71
CA LYS A 207 24.26 13.10 -20.83
C LYS A 207 25.52 12.25 -20.91
N ASP A 208 26.15 11.99 -19.75
CA ASP A 208 27.41 11.25 -19.69
C ASP A 208 27.17 9.73 -19.66
N SER A 209 26.12 9.27 -18.99
CA SER A 209 25.85 7.83 -18.84
C SER A 209 25.03 7.22 -19.99
N GLY A 210 24.29 8.02 -20.76
CA GLY A 210 23.34 7.52 -21.78
C GLY A 210 22.14 6.73 -21.22
N LEU A 211 22.05 6.62 -19.89
CA LEU A 211 21.04 5.84 -19.17
C LEU A 211 19.96 6.76 -18.59
N ARG A 212 18.75 6.21 -18.44
CA ARG A 212 17.63 6.92 -17.81
C ARG A 212 17.88 7.11 -16.31
N ARG A 213 17.55 8.30 -15.81
CA ARG A 213 17.67 8.72 -14.41
C ARG A 213 16.36 9.27 -13.89
N TYR A 214 16.19 9.25 -12.58
CA TYR A 214 14.96 9.63 -11.91
C TYR A 214 15.27 10.55 -10.73
N VAL A 215 14.48 11.62 -10.58
CA VAL A 215 14.61 12.59 -9.49
C VAL A 215 13.21 12.84 -8.94
N ALA A 216 13.01 12.63 -7.65
CA ALA A 216 11.73 12.92 -7.02
C ALA A 216 11.58 14.45 -6.91
N TYR A 217 10.41 15.00 -7.23
CA TYR A 217 10.13 16.44 -7.18
C TYR A 217 9.01 16.82 -6.20
N LYS A 218 8.12 15.87 -5.91
CA LYS A 218 7.11 16.01 -4.86
C LYS A 218 6.71 14.67 -4.26
N ASP A 219 6.17 14.69 -3.06
CA ASP A 219 5.56 13.52 -2.44
C ASP A 219 4.05 13.45 -2.73
N SER A 220 3.39 12.42 -2.20
CA SER A 220 1.95 12.22 -2.34
C SER A 220 1.08 13.09 -1.43
N GLU A 221 1.71 13.94 -0.61
CA GLU A 221 1.05 14.94 0.24
C GLU A 221 1.15 16.35 -0.38
N ASP A 222 1.61 16.42 -1.63
CA ASP A 222 1.84 17.65 -2.40
C ASP A 222 2.91 18.58 -1.82
N ASN A 223 3.81 18.06 -0.97
CA ASN A 223 5.02 18.80 -0.62
C ASN A 223 5.98 18.77 -1.82
N THR A 224 6.39 19.95 -2.29
CA THR A 224 7.28 20.10 -3.45
C THR A 224 8.64 20.67 -3.02
N TRP A 225 9.71 20.24 -3.70
CA TRP A 225 11.07 20.79 -3.53
C TRP A 225 11.77 21.06 -4.87
N ILE A 226 11.07 20.82 -5.97
CA ILE A 226 11.46 21.18 -7.33
C ILE A 226 10.20 21.66 -8.05
N ASP A 227 10.28 22.81 -8.72
CA ASP A 227 9.21 23.34 -9.58
C ASP A 227 9.37 22.81 -11.00
N ILE A 228 8.27 22.41 -11.67
CA ILE A 228 8.27 21.73 -13.00
C ILE A 228 7.32 22.32 -14.03
#